data_AF-A0AAE0W9Q2-F1
#
_entry.id   AF-A0AAE0W9Q2-F1
#
_cell.length_a   1.000
_cell.length_b   1.000
_cell.length_c   1.000
_cell.angle_alpha   90.00
_cell.angle_beta   90.00
_cell.angle_gamma   90.00
#
_symmetry.space_group_name_H-M   'P 1'
#
loop_
_entity.id
_entity.type
_entity.pdbx_description
1 polymer ?
#
loop_
_entity_poly.entity_id
_entity_poly.type
_entity_poly.pdbx_seq_one_letter_code
_entity_poly.pdbx_strand_id
1 'polypeptide(L)'
;MLYAECNEEFRCTSSTSLPIENLNIQDQTLERAYTDSVLQGTVTPLLKRELHLEIQCRRLSEGKEELELREEPPKLYSLSEEEILRRNKRLGQNRTSAVRSRVRFRQREEELMTVLNLSFCATVVHPF
;
A
#
# COMPACT_ATOMS: atom_id res chain seq x y z
N MET A 1 9.12 -10.21 31.27
CA MET A 1 8.77 -9.54 30.00
C MET A 1 10.08 -9.30 29.26
N LEU A 2 10.41 -10.19 28.33
CA LEU A 2 11.60 -10.08 27.49
C LEU A 2 11.24 -9.17 26.31
N TYR A 3 11.88 -8.00 26.25
CA TYR A 3 11.80 -7.13 25.09
C TYR A 3 12.55 -7.81 23.95
N ALA A 4 11.85 -8.09 22.85
CA ALA A 4 12.46 -8.57 21.64
C ALA A 4 13.28 -7.42 21.03
N GLU A 5 14.59 -7.60 21.00
CA GLU A 5 15.53 -6.81 20.23
C GLU A 5 15.17 -6.96 18.75
N CYS A 6 14.52 -5.95 18.17
CA CYS A 6 14.41 -5.84 16.73
C CYS A 6 15.78 -5.48 16.18
N ASN A 7 16.47 -6.47 15.61
CA ASN A 7 17.73 -6.32 14.90
C ASN A 7 17.63 -5.24 13.81
N GLU A 8 18.22 -4.08 14.10
CA GLU A 8 18.64 -3.07 13.13
C GLU A 8 19.89 -3.57 12.37
N GLU A 9 19.73 -4.55 11.48
CA GLU A 9 20.80 -4.88 10.54
C GLU A 9 20.25 -5.01 9.11
N PHE A 10 19.90 -3.86 8.55
CA PHE A 10 20.09 -3.64 7.11
C PHE A 10 20.80 -2.31 6.89
N ARG A 11 22.06 -2.27 7.34
CA ARG A 11 23.00 -1.20 7.00
C ARG A 11 23.36 -1.36 5.53
N CYS A 12 22.84 -0.48 4.69
CA CYS A 12 23.45 -0.18 3.39
C CYS A 12 24.78 0.55 3.67
N THR A 13 25.83 -0.20 3.99
CA THR A 13 27.19 0.32 4.18
C THR A 13 28.09 -0.22 3.09
N SER A 14 28.09 0.47 1.96
CA SER A 14 29.33 0.87 1.29
C SER A 14 28.94 1.74 0.10
N SER A 15 29.08 3.05 0.29
CA SER A 15 29.34 4.01 -0.77
C SER A 15 30.65 3.65 -1.47
N THR A 16 30.66 2.52 -2.18
CA THR A 16 31.64 2.30 -3.24
C THR A 16 31.07 3.04 -4.43
N SER A 17 31.49 4.29 -4.61
CA SER A 17 31.31 4.98 -5.89
C SER A 17 32.12 4.20 -6.92
N LEU A 18 31.50 3.16 -7.49
CA LEU A 18 32.00 2.57 -8.71
C LEU A 18 32.13 3.70 -9.74
N PRO A 19 33.20 3.72 -10.54
CA PRO A 19 33.27 4.66 -11.65
C PRO A 19 32.01 4.43 -12.48
N ILE A 20 31.11 5.41 -12.50
CA ILE A 20 30.02 5.47 -13.46
C ILE A 20 30.70 5.81 -14.78
N GLU A 21 31.44 4.86 -15.34
CA GLU A 21 31.70 4.88 -16.77
C GLU A 21 30.32 4.86 -17.41
N ASN A 22 30.08 5.83 -18.29
CA ASN A 22 28.86 5.96 -19.08
C ASN A 22 28.65 4.68 -19.90
N LEU A 23 28.13 3.66 -19.25
CA LEU A 23 27.51 2.52 -19.87
C LEU A 23 26.26 3.08 -20.53
N ASN A 24 26.43 3.48 -21.79
CA ASN A 24 25.37 3.85 -22.72
C ASN A 24 24.53 2.60 -23.04
N ILE A 25 23.93 2.02 -22.00
CA ILE A 25 22.96 0.96 -22.10
C ILE A 25 21.65 1.72 -22.30
N GLN A 26 21.31 1.95 -23.57
CA GLN A 26 19.97 2.39 -23.94
C GLN A 26 19.00 1.26 -23.64
N ASP A 27 18.62 1.13 -22.37
CA ASP A 27 17.59 0.22 -21.94
C ASP A 27 16.24 0.85 -22.28
N GLN A 28 15.73 0.50 -23.46
CA GLN A 28 14.42 0.95 -23.96
C GLN A 28 13.30 0.69 -22.96
N THR A 29 13.44 -0.31 -22.09
CA THR A 29 12.41 -0.63 -21.07
C THR A 29 12.47 0.33 -19.88
N LEU A 30 13.65 0.86 -19.53
CA LEU A 30 13.81 1.89 -18.52
C LEU A 30 13.26 3.23 -19.01
N GLU A 31 13.54 3.58 -20.27
CA GLU A 31 12.97 4.77 -20.91
C GLU A 31 11.43 4.72 -20.92
N ARG A 32 10.85 3.56 -21.26
CA ARG A 32 9.40 3.34 -21.21
C ARG A 32 8.84 3.52 -19.81
N ALA A 33 9.45 2.90 -18.80
CA ALA A 33 9.03 3.03 -17.41
C ALA A 33 9.08 4.50 -16.94
N TYR A 34 10.10 5.26 -17.35
CA TYR A 34 10.19 6.68 -17.08
C TYR A 34 9.05 7.45 -17.75
N THR A 35 8.81 7.24 -19.04
CA THR A 35 7.70 7.91 -19.75
C THR A 35 6.34 7.58 -19.13
N ASP A 36 6.10 6.32 -18.75
CA ASP A 36 4.86 5.90 -18.10
C ASP A 36 4.69 6.53 -16.72
N SER A 37 5.78 6.67 -15.97
CA SER A 37 5.76 7.31 -14.66
C SER A 37 5.36 8.78 -14.77
N VAL A 38 5.93 9.49 -15.76
CA VAL A 38 5.59 10.88 -16.06
C VAL A 38 4.15 11.01 -16.51
N LEU A 39 3.68 10.15 -17.43
CA LEU A 39 2.32 10.20 -17.96
C LEU A 39 1.26 9.87 -16.90
N GLN A 40 1.52 8.88 -16.04
CA GLN A 40 0.59 8.45 -14.99
C GLN A 40 0.68 9.30 -13.73
N GLY A 41 1.73 10.09 -13.56
CA GLY A 41 2.00 10.84 -12.33
C GLY A 41 2.29 9.96 -11.12
N THR A 42 2.75 8.71 -11.33
CA THR A 42 3.08 7.78 -10.24
C THR A 42 4.46 7.16 -10.46
N VAL A 43 5.21 6.90 -9.38
CA VAL A 43 6.55 6.26 -9.44
C VAL A 43 6.48 4.74 -9.71
N THR A 44 5.27 4.17 -9.67
CA THR A 44 5.02 2.74 -9.78
C THR A 44 5.69 2.06 -10.98
N PRO A 45 5.69 2.63 -12.20
CA PRO A 45 6.35 2.00 -13.35
C PRO A 45 7.86 1.81 -13.16
N LEU A 46 8.52 2.79 -12.53
CA LEU A 46 9.95 2.72 -12.23
C LEU A 46 10.24 1.65 -11.15
N LEU A 47 9.45 1.62 -10.07
CA LEU A 47 9.59 0.60 -9.02
C LEU A 47 9.41 -0.82 -9.54
N LYS A 48 8.46 -1.02 -10.48
CA LYS A 48 8.27 -2.32 -11.13
C LYS A 48 9.52 -2.74 -11.92
N ARG A 49 10.18 -1.78 -12.60
CA ARG A 49 11.40 -2.06 -13.37
C ARG A 49 12.56 -2.42 -12.45
N GLU A 50 12.77 -1.66 -11.37
CA GLU A 50 13.79 -1.94 -10.36
C GLU A 50 13.61 -3.34 -9.77
N LEU A 51 12.41 -3.65 -9.29
CA LEU A 51 12.09 -4.96 -8.70
C LEU A 51 12.32 -6.11 -9.69
N HIS A 52 11.94 -5.92 -10.95
CA HIS A 52 12.19 -6.91 -11.99
C HIS A 52 13.69 -7.19 -12.17
N LEU A 53 14.52 -6.15 -12.23
CA LEU A 53 15.97 -6.30 -12.34
C LEU A 53 16.57 -7.00 -11.13
N GLU A 54 16.11 -6.67 -9.91
CA GLU A 54 16.56 -7.34 -8.70
C GLU A 54 16.26 -8.84 -8.72
N ILE A 55 15.03 -9.20 -9.10
CA ILE A 55 14.61 -10.59 -9.25
C ILE A 55 15.45 -11.29 -10.32
N GLN A 56 15.68 -10.63 -11.46
CA GLN A 56 16.45 -11.16 -12.58
C GLN A 56 17.89 -11.44 -12.19
N CYS A 57 18.57 -10.49 -11.53
CA CYS A 57 19.92 -10.67 -11.01
C CYS A 57 20.00 -11.85 -10.05
N ARG A 58 19.03 -11.98 -9.13
CA ARG A 58 18.97 -13.10 -8.19
C ARG A 58 18.80 -14.43 -8.93
N ARG A 59 17.88 -14.53 -9.89
CA ARG A 59 17.66 -15.74 -10.69
C ARG A 59 18.92 -16.19 -11.41
N LEU A 60 19.58 -15.28 -12.11
CA LEU A 60 20.81 -15.57 -12.84
C LEU A 60 21.93 -16.03 -11.89
N SER A 61 22.05 -15.41 -10.71
CA SER A 61 23.03 -15.82 -9.69
C SER A 61 22.79 -17.24 -9.15
N GLU A 62 21.54 -17.69 -9.17
CA GLU A 62 21.13 -19.05 -8.78
C GLU A 62 21.20 -20.04 -9.96
N GLY A 63 21.70 -19.61 -11.14
CA GLY A 63 21.77 -20.43 -12.34
C GLY A 63 20.42 -20.69 -13.02
N LYS A 64 19.39 -19.91 -12.68
CA LYS A 64 18.06 -19.99 -13.30
C LYS A 64 18.02 -19.16 -14.58
N GLU A 65 17.12 -19.55 -15.48
CA GLU A 65 16.87 -18.82 -16.72
C GLU A 65 16.32 -17.41 -16.48
N GLU A 66 16.56 -16.56 -17.48
CA GLU A 66 16.07 -15.19 -17.57
C GLU A 66 14.54 -15.12 -17.51
N LEU A 67 14.05 -14.15 -16.75
CA LEU A 67 12.64 -13.91 -16.56
C LEU A 67 12.06 -13.18 -17.79
N GLU A 68 11.41 -13.91 -18.68
CA GLU A 68 10.66 -13.32 -19.78
C GLU A 68 9.41 -12.59 -19.25
N LEU A 69 9.42 -11.26 -19.27
CA LEU A 69 8.22 -10.47 -19.00
C LEU A 69 7.37 -10.38 -20.27
N ARG A 70 6.33 -11.20 -20.35
CA ARG A 70 5.29 -11.05 -21.38
C ARG A 70 4.29 -10.02 -20.90
N GLU A 71 4.21 -8.90 -21.61
CA GLU A 71 3.15 -7.90 -21.42
C GLU A 71 1.83 -8.43 -21.98
N GLU A 72 1.26 -9.43 -21.31
CA GLU A 72 -0.10 -9.89 -21.64
C GLU A 72 -1.11 -8.83 -21.19
N PRO A 73 -2.06 -8.43 -22.06
CA PRO A 73 -3.13 -7.55 -21.64
C PRO A 73 -3.91 -8.23 -20.50
N PRO A 74 -4.46 -7.45 -19.55
CA PRO A 74 -5.20 -8.01 -18.44
C PRO A 74 -6.34 -8.88 -18.97
N LYS A 75 -6.36 -10.15 -18.54
CA LYS A 75 -7.41 -11.09 -18.93
C LYS A 75 -8.75 -10.54 -18.45
N LEU A 76 -9.63 -10.21 -19.40
CA LEU A 76 -10.98 -9.77 -19.11
C LEU A 76 -11.80 -10.98 -18.65
N TYR A 77 -11.87 -11.19 -17.35
CA TYR A 77 -12.73 -12.21 -16.76
C TYR A 77 -14.15 -11.67 -16.59
N SER A 78 -15.11 -12.27 -17.27
CA SER A 78 -16.53 -12.05 -17.00
C SER A 78 -16.92 -12.80 -15.73
N LEU A 79 -17.48 -12.09 -14.75
CA LEU A 79 -18.02 -12.73 -13.55
C LEU A 79 -19.17 -13.66 -13.95
N SER A 80 -19.18 -14.86 -13.38
CA SER A 80 -20.34 -15.75 -13.47
C SER A 80 -21.53 -15.15 -12.73
N GLU A 81 -22.74 -15.61 -13.04
CA GLU A 81 -23.98 -15.17 -12.38
C GLU A 81 -23.90 -15.32 -10.85
N GLU A 82 -23.32 -16.44 -10.38
CA GLU A 82 -23.15 -16.72 -8.96
C GLU A 82 -22.20 -15.72 -8.27
N GLU A 83 -21.12 -15.33 -8.94
CA GLU A 83 -20.17 -14.34 -8.43
C GLU A 83 -20.77 -12.94 -8.41
N ILE A 84 -21.59 -12.59 -9.40
CA ILE A 84 -22.34 -11.33 -9.44
C ILE A 84 -23.28 -11.27 -8.23
N LEU A 85 -24.02 -12.34 -7.95
CA LEU A 85 -24.91 -12.42 -6.79
C LEU A 85 -24.14 -12.29 -5.47
N ARG A 86 -23.02 -13.00 -5.32
CA ARG A 86 -22.15 -12.90 -4.12
C ARG A 86 -21.59 -11.49 -3.95
N ARG A 87 -21.15 -10.84 -5.03
CA ARG A 87 -20.67 -9.46 -5.03
C ARG A 87 -21.76 -8.50 -4.57
N ASN A 88 -22.96 -8.61 -5.13
CA ASN A 88 -24.09 -7.73 -4.79
C ASN A 88 -24.51 -7.89 -3.33
N LYS A 89 -24.56 -9.13 -2.82
CA LYS A 89 -24.81 -9.42 -1.41
C LYS A 89 -23.78 -8.75 -0.50
N ARG A 90 -22.49 -8.88 -0.81
CA ARG A 90 -21.40 -8.26 -0.05
C ARG A 90 -21.50 -6.73 -0.06
N LEU A 91 -21.81 -6.13 -1.21
CA LEU A 91 -22.00 -4.68 -1.31
C LEU A 91 -23.16 -4.19 -0.44
N GLY A 92 -24.30 -4.89 -0.46
CA GLY A 92 -25.44 -4.57 0.40
C GLY A 92 -25.12 -4.67 1.89
N GLN A 93 -24.41 -5.73 2.29
CA GLN A 93 -23.93 -5.91 3.67
C GLN A 93 -22.94 -4.82 4.09
N ASN A 94 -21.99 -4.48 3.22
CA ASN A 94 -21.01 -3.43 3.49
C ASN A 94 -21.70 -2.06 3.63
N ARG A 95 -22.63 -1.73 2.74
CA ARG A 95 -23.45 -0.50 2.82
C ARG A 95 -24.17 -0.41 4.16
N THR A 96 -24.83 -1.49 4.57
CA THR A 96 -25.58 -1.54 5.83
C THR A 96 -24.64 -1.38 7.03
N SER A 97 -23.48 -2.04 6.99
CA SER A 97 -22.46 -1.97 8.04
C SER A 97 -21.85 -0.56 8.16
N ALA A 98 -21.56 0.09 7.03
CA ALA A 98 -21.05 1.46 7.00
C ALA A 98 -22.05 2.45 7.59
N VAL A 99 -23.35 2.33 7.26
CA VAL A 99 -24.41 3.16 7.85
C VAL A 99 -24.47 2.95 9.36
N ARG A 100 -24.49 1.70 9.83
CA ARG A 100 -24.49 1.38 11.28
C ARG A 100 -23.27 1.95 11.98
N SER A 101 -22.09 1.84 11.36
CA SER A 101 -20.85 2.39 11.92
C SER A 101 -20.93 3.90 12.08
N ARG A 102 -21.43 4.63 11.08
CA ARG A 102 -21.59 6.09 11.15
C ARG A 102 -22.61 6.52 12.21
N VAL A 103 -23.70 5.76 12.38
CA VAL A 103 -24.68 6.03 13.44
C VAL A 103 -24.05 5.83 14.81
N ARG A 104 -23.37 4.69 15.05
CA ARG A 104 -22.69 4.42 16.32
C ARG A 104 -21.61 5.45 16.65
N PHE A 105 -20.89 5.91 15.64
CA PHE A 105 -19.89 6.96 15.81
C PHE A 105 -20.52 8.25 16.35
N ARG A 106 -21.61 8.73 15.72
CA ARG A 106 -22.33 9.93 16.18
C ARG A 106 -22.93 9.77 17.58
N GLN A 107 -23.54 8.62 17.86
CA GLN A 107 -24.08 8.33 19.20
C GLN A 107 -22.99 8.39 20.26
N ARG A 108 -21.82 7.79 19.99
CA ARG A 108 -20.68 7.85 20.91
C ARG A 108 -20.15 9.26 21.10
N GLU A 109 -20.10 10.05 20.03
CA GLU A 109 -19.70 11.46 20.11
C GLU A 109 -20.67 12.26 20.98
N GLU A 110 -21.99 12.09 20.80
CA GLU A 110 -23.02 12.69 21.64
C GLU A 110 -22.88 12.28 23.11
N GLU A 111 -22.74 10.98 23.39
CA GLU A 111 -22.49 10.46 24.75
C GLU A 111 -21.26 11.11 25.39
N LEU A 112 -20.14 11.17 24.67
CA LEU A 112 -18.91 11.81 25.17
C LEU A 112 -19.13 13.29 25.48
N MET A 113 -19.84 14.02 24.62
CA MET A 113 -20.17 15.43 24.88
C MET A 113 -21.05 15.61 26.11
N THR A 114 -22.03 14.72 26.33
CA THR A 114 -22.86 14.77 27.55
C THR A 114 -22.02 14.56 28.82
N VAL A 115 -21.10 13.58 28.80
CA VAL A 115 -20.20 13.30 29.94
C VAL A 115 -19.28 14.49 30.22
N LEU A 116 -18.70 15.09 29.17
CA LEU A 116 -17.86 16.28 29.32
C LEU A 116 -18.64 17.44 29.94
N ASN A 117 -19.86 17.71 29.45
CA ASN A 117 -20.70 18.78 30.00
C ASN A 117 -21.09 18.54 31.46
N LEU A 118 -21.42 17.30 31.84
CA LEU A 118 -21.71 16.92 33.23
C LEU A 118 -20.48 17.11 34.14
N SER A 119 -19.28 16.75 33.66
CA SER A 119 -18.03 16.93 34.41
C SER A 119 -17.65 18.41 34.61
N PHE A 120 -18.00 19.27 33.66
CA PHE A 120 -17.77 20.72 33.75
C PHE A 120 -18.71 21.40 34.77
N CYS A 121 -19.97 20.96 34.87
CA CYS A 121 -20.88 21.49 35.89
C CYS A 121 -20.50 21.07 37.32
N ALA A 122 -19.93 19.88 37.51
CA ALA A 122 -19.53 19.39 38.85
C ALA A 122 -18.31 20.13 39.43
N THR A 123 -17.49 20.78 38.60
CA THR A 123 -16.29 21.51 39.04
C THR A 123 -16.53 22.98 39.36
N VAL A 124 -17.67 23.55 38.96
CA VAL A 124 -18.03 24.97 39.21
C VAL A 124 -18.79 25.15 40.54
N VAL A 125 -19.23 24.06 41.19
CA VAL A 125 -19.91 24.10 42.50
C VAL A 125 -18.91 23.82 43.63
N HIS A 126 -17.87 24.64 43.74
CA HIS A 126 -17.18 24.83 45.03
C HIS A 126 -17.52 26.23 45.53
N PRO A 127 -18.49 26.37 46.45
CA PRO A 127 -18.85 27.66 47.01
C PRO A 127 -17.73 28.15 47.94
N PHE A 128 -17.38 29.42 47.80
CA PHE A 128 -16.70 30.18 48.86
C PHE A 128 -17.63 30.36 50.06
#